data_AF-A0A383DRS4-F1
#
_entry.id   AF-A0A383DRS4-F1
#
_cell.length_a   1.000
_cell.length_b   1.000
_cell.length_c   1.000
_cell.angle_alpha   90.00
_cell.angle_beta   90.00
_cell.angle_gamma   90.00
#
_symmetry.space_group_name_H-M   'P 1'
#
loop_
_entity.id
_entity.type
_entity.pdbx_description
1 polymer ?
#
loop_
_entity_poly.entity_id
_entity_poly.type
_entity_poly.pdbx_seq_one_letter_code
_entity_poly.pdbx_strand_id
1 'polypeptide(L)'
;MNIRDEFLLQQTRRSFLAQGGLGLGAVALDSLLLGGEGGRGEIGGLNELPHFKAKARRVIYLFQSGGPAQMDLFDYKPKLASKFGQEVPKSIYPDARKTTMTSGQKSFPVAPSILKFSRH
;
A
#
# COMPACT_ATOMS: atom_id res chain seq x y z
N MET A 1 -12.48 -48.36 -19.81
CA MET A 1 -12.81 -46.92 -19.75
C MET A 1 -13.30 -46.51 -21.13
N ASN A 2 -14.39 -45.76 -21.24
CA ASN A 2 -15.01 -45.41 -22.52
C ASN A 2 -14.44 -44.06 -23.01
N ILE A 3 -13.90 -44.03 -24.23
CA ILE A 3 -13.23 -42.86 -24.83
C ILE A 3 -14.16 -41.65 -24.93
N ARG A 4 -15.48 -41.90 -25.12
CA ARG A 4 -16.48 -40.83 -25.17
C ARG A 4 -16.60 -40.10 -23.83
N ASP A 5 -16.50 -40.82 -22.72
CA ASP A 5 -16.63 -40.25 -21.38
C ASP A 5 -15.38 -39.42 -21.02
N GLU A 6 -14.20 -39.86 -21.45
CA GLU A 6 -12.96 -39.08 -21.33
C GLU A 6 -13.00 -37.77 -22.12
N PHE A 7 -13.52 -37.81 -23.34
CA PHE A 7 -13.68 -36.61 -24.17
C PHE A 7 -14.62 -35.58 -23.52
N LEU A 8 -15.76 -36.05 -22.99
CA LEU A 8 -16.72 -35.20 -22.30
C LEU A 8 -16.14 -34.58 -21.02
N LEU A 9 -15.32 -35.34 -20.27
CA LEU A 9 -14.63 -34.85 -19.08
C LEU A 9 -13.62 -33.74 -19.41
N GLN A 10 -12.86 -33.90 -20.51
CA GLN A 10 -11.89 -32.89 -20.97
C GLN A 10 -12.55 -31.60 -21.45
N GLN A 11 -13.79 -31.65 -21.95
CA GLN A 11 -14.55 -30.47 -22.37
C GLN A 11 -15.22 -29.71 -21.22
N THR A 12 -15.11 -30.18 -19.98
CA THR A 12 -15.70 -29.46 -18.84
C THR A 12 -14.93 -28.19 -18.52
N ARG A 13 -15.66 -27.12 -18.14
CA ARG A 13 -15.07 -25.87 -17.64
C ARG A 13 -14.06 -26.09 -16.51
N ARG A 14 -14.34 -27.06 -15.63
CA ARG A 14 -13.43 -27.42 -14.52
C ARG A 14 -12.11 -27.97 -15.04
N SER A 15 -12.13 -28.89 -16.01
CA SER A 15 -10.91 -29.43 -16.62
C SER A 15 -10.12 -28.35 -17.33
N PHE A 16 -10.80 -27.48 -18.09
CA PHE A 16 -10.17 -26.35 -18.78
C PHE A 16 -9.48 -25.37 -17.82
N LEU A 17 -10.17 -24.95 -16.74
CA LEU A 17 -9.59 -24.03 -15.76
C LEU A 17 -8.47 -24.68 -14.94
N ALA A 18 -8.61 -25.97 -14.59
CA ALA A 18 -7.58 -26.72 -13.87
C ALA A 18 -6.29 -26.86 -14.69
N GLN A 19 -6.39 -27.10 -16.00
CA GLN A 19 -5.24 -27.25 -16.89
C GLN A 19 -4.67 -25.90 -17.34
N GLY A 20 -5.52 -24.91 -17.64
CA GLY A 20 -5.10 -23.60 -18.13
C GLY A 20 -4.44 -22.70 -17.09
N GLY A 21 -4.81 -22.83 -15.80
CA GLY A 21 -4.23 -22.04 -14.71
C GLY A 21 -2.73 -22.25 -14.53
N LEU A 22 -2.23 -23.47 -14.76
CA LEU A 22 -0.80 -23.79 -14.68
C LEU A 22 0.01 -23.08 -15.78
N GLY A 23 -0.54 -22.95 -16.99
CA GLY A 23 0.13 -22.25 -18.08
C GLY A 23 0.30 -20.75 -17.83
N LEU A 24 -0.75 -20.09 -17.33
CA LEU A 24 -0.66 -18.67 -16.94
C LEU A 24 0.30 -18.45 -15.76
N GLY A 25 0.31 -19.37 -14.79
CA GLY A 25 1.25 -19.35 -13.68
C GLY A 25 2.71 -19.52 -14.12
N ALA A 26 2.96 -20.42 -15.09
CA ALA A 26 4.29 -20.61 -15.66
C ALA A 26 4.80 -19.36 -16.41
N VAL A 27 3.93 -18.68 -17.18
CA VAL A 27 4.28 -17.41 -17.84
C VAL A 27 4.59 -16.30 -16.81
N ALA A 28 3.81 -16.22 -15.73
CA ALA A 28 4.08 -15.28 -14.65
C ALA A 28 5.39 -15.59 -13.92
N LEU A 29 5.69 -16.87 -13.68
CA LEU A 29 6.94 -17.31 -13.06
C LEU A 29 8.14 -17.04 -13.96
N ASP A 30 8.02 -17.31 -15.26
CA ASP A 30 9.04 -16.98 -16.26
C ASP A 30 9.32 -15.48 -16.29
N SER A 31 8.28 -14.64 -16.26
CA SER A 31 8.44 -13.19 -16.14
C SER A 31 9.13 -12.76 -14.84
N LEU A 32 8.97 -13.48 -13.74
CA LEU A 32 9.64 -13.16 -12.47
C LEU A 32 11.09 -13.65 -12.43
N LEU A 33 11.36 -14.81 -13.03
CA LEU A 33 12.70 -15.39 -13.11
C LEU A 33 13.58 -14.67 -14.14
N LEU A 34 13.03 -14.36 -15.33
CA LEU A 34 13.72 -13.63 -16.39
C LEU A 34 13.67 -12.11 -16.19
N GLY A 35 12.60 -11.58 -15.57
CA GLY A 35 12.50 -10.16 -15.21
C GLY A 35 13.37 -9.74 -14.01
N GLY A 36 14.05 -10.69 -13.37
CA GLY A 36 14.97 -10.47 -12.26
C GLY A 36 16.36 -9.94 -12.65
N GLU A 37 16.67 -9.84 -13.95
CA GLU A 37 17.94 -9.29 -14.45
C GLU A 37 17.88 -7.79 -14.79
N GLY A 38 16.83 -7.09 -14.33
CA GLY A 38 16.75 -5.63 -14.35
C GLY A 38 17.26 -4.99 -13.05
N GLY A 39 18.58 -4.93 -12.87
CA GLY A 39 19.23 -3.95 -11.98
C GLY A 39 19.39 -4.33 -10.51
N ARG A 40 20.31 -5.25 -10.21
CA ARG A 40 20.95 -5.31 -8.89
C ARG A 40 21.83 -4.06 -8.69
N GLY A 41 21.31 -3.09 -7.93
CA GLY A 41 22.05 -2.19 -7.04
C GLY A 41 23.31 -1.52 -7.60
N GLU A 42 23.13 -0.39 -8.28
CA GLU A 42 24.02 0.76 -8.06
C GLU A 42 23.19 1.84 -7.36
N ILE A 43 23.79 2.52 -6.39
CA ILE A 43 23.23 3.73 -5.77
C ILE A 43 23.46 4.90 -6.75
N GLY A 44 22.98 4.72 -7.98
CA GLY A 44 22.93 5.68 -9.07
C GLY A 44 21.49 5.66 -9.56
N GLY A 45 20.87 6.83 -9.67
CA GLY A 45 19.48 6.94 -10.13
C GLY A 45 19.28 6.11 -11.40
N LEU A 46 18.17 5.38 -11.47
CA LEU A 46 17.80 4.55 -12.63
C LEU A 46 18.23 5.23 -13.94
N ASN A 47 19.14 4.58 -14.68
CA ASN A 47 19.74 5.09 -15.93
C ASN A 47 18.71 5.45 -17.03
N GLU A 48 17.43 5.14 -16.81
CA GLU A 48 16.31 5.39 -17.71
C GLU A 48 15.27 6.35 -17.14
N LEU A 49 15.55 7.03 -16.02
CA LEU A 49 14.64 8.08 -15.56
C LEU A 49 14.72 9.26 -16.54
N PRO A 50 13.59 9.68 -17.13
CA PRO A 50 13.59 10.82 -18.03
C PRO A 50 14.13 12.04 -17.28
N HIS A 51 15.11 12.74 -17.89
CA HIS A 51 15.68 14.00 -17.37
C HIS A 51 14.63 15.14 -17.23
N PHE A 52 13.38 14.89 -17.62
CA PHE A 52 12.27 15.83 -17.53
C PHE A 52 11.47 15.62 -16.24
N LYS A 53 10.93 16.70 -15.69
CA LYS A 53 10.06 16.65 -14.52
C LYS A 53 8.84 15.77 -14.80
N ALA A 54 8.73 14.63 -14.10
CA ALA A 54 7.61 13.71 -14.25
C ALA A 54 6.27 14.42 -14.02
N LYS A 55 5.32 14.24 -14.94
CA LYS A 55 3.94 14.71 -14.79
C LYS A 55 3.08 13.55 -14.29
N ALA A 56 2.71 13.55 -13.01
CA ALA A 56 1.78 12.58 -12.48
C ALA A 56 0.39 12.77 -13.12
N ARG A 57 -0.05 11.81 -13.93
CA ARG A 57 -1.37 11.86 -14.60
C ARG A 57 -2.48 11.21 -13.78
N ARG A 58 -2.15 10.27 -12.90
CA ARG A 58 -3.10 9.48 -12.09
C ARG A 58 -2.50 9.25 -10.72
N VAL A 59 -3.31 9.43 -9.68
CA VAL A 59 -2.93 9.22 -8.27
C VAL A 59 -3.91 8.20 -7.69
N ILE A 60 -3.39 7.09 -7.17
CA ILE A 60 -4.19 6.11 -6.41
C ILE A 60 -4.07 6.50 -4.93
N TYR A 61 -5.17 6.95 -4.33
CA TYR A 61 -5.25 7.24 -2.91
C TYR A 61 -5.99 6.11 -2.19
N LEU A 62 -5.27 5.36 -1.37
CA LEU A 62 -5.84 4.26 -0.59
C LEU A 62 -6.14 4.74 0.83
N PHE A 63 -7.42 4.83 1.18
CA PHE A 63 -7.85 5.08 2.56
C PHE A 63 -8.14 3.75 3.26
N GLN A 64 -7.19 3.29 4.07
CA GLN A 64 -7.34 2.06 4.85
C GLN A 64 -8.07 2.36 6.17
N SER A 65 -9.40 2.21 6.16
CA SER A 65 -10.19 2.28 7.38
C SER A 65 -9.76 1.15 8.33
N GLY A 66 -9.45 1.49 9.59
CA GLY A 66 -9.02 0.54 10.62
C GLY A 66 -7.50 0.29 10.69
N GLY A 67 -6.69 0.97 9.88
CA GLY A 67 -5.24 0.97 10.04
C GLY A 67 -4.76 1.74 11.28
N PRO A 68 -3.52 1.50 11.74
CA PRO A 68 -2.92 2.26 12.84
C PRO A 68 -2.85 3.75 12.48
N ALA A 69 -3.02 4.62 13.47
CA ALA A 69 -2.94 6.06 13.25
C ALA A 69 -1.49 6.46 12.91
N GLN A 70 -1.29 7.59 12.25
CA GLN A 70 0.04 8.04 11.78
C GLN A 70 1.11 8.10 12.88
N MET A 71 0.72 8.40 14.11
CA MET A 71 1.61 8.45 15.28
C MET A 71 1.98 7.07 15.83
N ASP A 72 1.22 6.03 15.49
CA ASP A 72 1.44 4.64 15.92
C ASP A 72 2.31 3.84 14.94
N LEU A 73 2.71 4.45 13.81
CA LEU A 73 3.63 3.86 12.85
C LEU A 73 5.08 3.87 13.37
N PHE A 74 5.98 3.22 12.64
CA PHE A 74 7.41 3.08 12.94
C PHE A 74 8.25 4.37 12.90
N ASP A 75 7.62 5.55 12.89
CA ASP A 75 8.30 6.84 12.84
C ASP A 75 8.39 7.47 14.23
N TYR A 76 9.62 7.68 14.71
CA TYR A 76 9.91 8.13 16.06
C TYR A 76 9.59 9.62 16.25
N LYS A 77 8.51 9.89 17.00
CA LYS A 77 7.99 11.25 17.25
C LYS A 77 8.01 11.63 18.74
N PRO A 78 9.18 11.81 19.38
CA PRO A 78 9.27 12.05 20.83
C PRO A 78 8.61 13.37 21.27
N LYS A 79 8.55 14.37 20.39
CA LYS A 79 7.94 15.67 20.68
C LYS A 79 6.41 15.61 20.84
N LEU A 80 5.76 14.53 20.39
CA LEU A 80 4.31 14.37 20.61
C LEU A 80 4.00 14.11 22.08
N ALA A 81 4.85 13.35 22.77
CA ALA A 81 4.69 13.08 24.20
C ALA A 81 4.84 14.36 25.03
N SER A 82 5.83 15.21 24.71
CA SER A 82 6.04 16.47 25.45
C SER A 82 4.97 17.53 25.17
N LYS A 83 4.23 17.40 24.07
CA LYS A 83 3.15 18.31 23.69
C LYS A 83 1.75 17.77 24.01
N PHE A 84 1.66 16.64 24.71
CA PHE A 84 0.37 16.02 25.02
C PHE A 84 -0.57 17.02 25.71
N GLY A 85 -1.80 17.13 25.19
CA GLY A 85 -2.81 18.05 25.72
C GLY A 85 -2.68 19.51 25.26
N GLN A 86 -1.60 19.90 24.57
CA GLN A 86 -1.48 21.24 23.98
C GLN A 86 -2.35 21.34 22.72
N GLU A 87 -2.97 22.49 22.50
CA GLU A 87 -3.77 22.72 21.30
C GLU A 87 -2.89 22.65 20.03
N VAL A 88 -3.37 21.93 19.02
CA VAL A 88 -2.66 21.83 17.74
C VAL A 88 -2.57 23.21 17.08
N PRO A 89 -1.38 23.66 16.65
CA PRO A 89 -1.24 24.94 15.97
C PRO A 89 -2.10 25.03 14.71
N LYS A 90 -2.71 26.19 14.47
CA LYS A 90 -3.52 26.44 13.26
C LYS A 90 -2.72 26.31 11.95
N SER A 91 -1.39 26.45 12.00
CA SER A 91 -0.52 26.18 10.85
C SER A 91 -0.57 24.72 10.40
N ILE A 92 -0.84 23.79 11.32
CA ILE A 92 -0.91 22.35 11.06
C ILE A 92 -2.36 21.92 10.86
N TYR A 93 -3.30 22.47 11.64
CA TYR A 93 -4.73 22.13 11.57
C TYR A 93 -5.60 23.39 11.40
N PRO A 94 -5.72 23.92 10.17
CA PRO A 94 -6.54 25.10 9.87
C PRO A 94 -8.04 24.81 10.02
N ASP A 95 -8.81 25.85 10.32
CA ASP A 95 -10.27 25.73 10.51
C ASP A 95 -11.01 25.17 9.28
N ALA A 96 -10.51 25.46 8.06
CA ALA A 96 -11.08 24.95 6.81
C ALA A 96 -10.87 23.44 6.56
N ARG A 97 -9.97 22.77 7.30
CA ARG A 97 -9.69 21.33 7.16
C ARG A 97 -10.42 20.46 8.18
N LYS A 98 -11.30 21.05 8.99
CA LYS A 98 -12.09 20.32 9.99
C LYS A 98 -13.18 19.52 9.30
N THR A 99 -13.28 18.24 9.64
CA THR A 99 -14.37 17.39 9.14
C THR A 99 -15.69 17.79 9.79
N THR A 100 -16.82 17.51 9.15
CA THR A 100 -18.15 17.75 9.71
C THR A 100 -18.30 17.14 11.11
N MET A 101 -17.76 15.93 11.32
CA MET A 101 -17.83 15.19 12.58
C MET A 101 -17.08 15.84 13.75
N THR A 102 -16.03 16.62 13.45
CA THR A 102 -15.21 17.26 14.48
C THR A 102 -15.45 18.77 14.56
N SER A 103 -16.37 19.32 13.75
CA SER A 103 -16.62 20.76 13.65
C SER A 103 -17.13 21.39 14.96
N GLY A 104 -17.89 20.65 15.77
CA GLY A 104 -18.41 21.10 17.07
C GLY A 104 -17.43 20.95 18.25
N GLN A 105 -16.23 20.42 18.03
CA GLN A 105 -15.26 20.18 19.09
C GLN A 105 -14.60 21.49 19.53
N LYS A 106 -14.60 21.78 20.84
CA LYS A 106 -14.08 23.04 21.41
C LYS A 106 -12.55 23.14 21.40
N SER A 107 -11.85 22.00 21.43
CA SER A 107 -10.39 21.92 21.53
C SER A 107 -9.87 20.69 20.80
N PHE A 108 -8.74 20.84 20.12
CA PHE A 108 -8.02 19.82 19.36
C PHE A 108 -6.64 19.63 19.99
N PRO A 109 -6.55 18.89 21.11
CA PRO A 109 -5.27 18.65 21.76
C PRO A 109 -4.42 17.67 20.96
N VAL A 110 -3.11 17.85 21.01
CA VAL A 110 -2.13 16.85 20.54
C VAL A 110 -2.28 15.59 21.40
N ALA A 111 -2.46 14.45 20.74
CA ALA A 111 -2.47 13.13 21.37
C ALA A 111 -1.30 12.28 20.82
N PRO A 112 -0.34 11.87 21.67
CA PRO A 112 0.71 10.93 21.29
C PRO A 112 0.16 9.51 21.16
N SER A 113 0.97 8.62 20.60
CA SER A 113 0.71 7.18 20.67
C SER A 113 0.68 6.72 22.12
N ILE A 114 -0.24 5.81 22.43
CA ILE A 114 -0.28 5.11 23.73
C ILE A 114 0.85 4.04 23.78
N LEU A 115 1.32 3.58 22.62
CA LEU A 115 2.36 2.58 22.51
C LEU A 115 3.74 3.21 22.72
N LYS A 116 4.62 2.51 23.44
CA LYS A 116 6.03 2.93 23.57
C LYS A 116 6.79 2.56 22.30
N PHE A 117 7.45 3.53 21.70
CA PHE A 117 8.32 3.29 20.57
C PHE A 117 9.52 2.42 20.99
N SER A 118 9.81 1.38 20.21
CA SER A 118 10.99 0.53 20.36
C SER A 118 11.61 0.27 18.99
N ARG A 119 12.93 0.43 18.87
CA ARG A 119 13.65 0.07 17.65
C ARG A 119 14.11 -1.39 17.81
N HIS A 120 13.72 -2.24 16.86
CA HIS A 120 14.24 -3.62 16.75
C HIS A 120 15.64 -3.62 16.14
#